data_AF-A0A916VWL7-F1
#
_entry.id   AF-A0A916VWL7-F1
#
_cell.length_a   1.000
_cell.length_b   1.000
_cell.length_c   1.000
_cell.angle_alpha   90.00
_cell.angle_beta   90.00
_cell.angle_gamma   90.00
#
_symmetry.space_group_name_H-M   'P 1'
#
loop_
_entity.id
_entity.type
_entity.pdbx_description
1 polymer ?
#
loop_
_entity_poly.entity_id
_entity_poly.type
_entity_poly.pdbx_seq_one_letter_code
_entity_poly.pdbx_strand_id
1 'polypeptide(L)'
;MDNMLQAKLDLRIELEIGKRMDDSIIPNKINKIFNDIFVKDDSKSPFRNVLAAATEPGTSIEVIKNYIRYQVGRSGSSEIWKTKKEKNGKIFAQEVVEHIQELQDDAENITKDLEKSIYQTISLDSRLNKEEKIKN
;
A
#
# COMPACT_ATOMS: atom_id res chain seq x y z
N MET A 1 -10.66 25.73 -11.06
CA MET A 1 -11.44 24.48 -11.06
C MET A 1 -12.56 24.67 -10.05
N ASP A 2 -13.79 24.29 -10.36
CA ASP A 2 -14.91 24.38 -9.39
C ASP A 2 -14.58 23.53 -8.15
N ASN A 3 -14.71 24.10 -6.94
CA ASN A 3 -14.36 23.41 -5.67
C ASN A 3 -15.13 22.09 -5.52
N MET A 4 -16.36 22.03 -6.03
CA MET A 4 -17.18 20.81 -6.00
C MET A 4 -16.65 19.73 -6.97
N LEU A 5 -16.08 20.14 -8.10
CA LEU A 5 -15.47 19.22 -9.05
C LEU A 5 -14.15 18.64 -8.51
N GLN A 6 -13.33 19.46 -7.85
CA GLN A 6 -12.11 18.99 -7.21
C GLN A 6 -12.42 17.96 -6.12
N ALA A 7 -13.37 18.24 -5.23
CA ALA A 7 -13.77 17.31 -4.18
C ALA A 7 -14.29 15.96 -4.72
N LYS A 8 -15.03 15.97 -5.84
CA LYS A 8 -15.49 14.74 -6.50
C LYS A 8 -14.34 13.95 -7.13
N LEU A 9 -13.33 14.63 -7.68
CA LEU A 9 -12.15 13.98 -8.24
C LEU A 9 -11.30 13.36 -7.14
N ASP A 10 -11.06 14.10 -6.05
CA ASP A 10 -10.31 13.60 -4.89
C ASP A 10 -10.97 12.34 -4.30
N LEU A 11 -12.29 12.38 -4.10
CA LEU A 11 -13.06 11.21 -3.63
C LEU A 11 -12.95 10.02 -4.60
N ARG A 12 -13.01 10.27 -5.90
CA ARG A 12 -12.89 9.19 -6.91
C ARG A 12 -11.50 8.56 -6.87
N ILE A 13 -10.46 9.37 -6.71
CA ILE A 13 -9.08 8.90 -6.60
C ILE A 13 -8.94 8.05 -5.33
N GLU A 14 -9.42 8.53 -4.18
CA GLU A 14 -9.38 7.82 -2.91
C GLU A 14 -10.06 6.44 -2.99
N LEU A 15 -11.28 6.38 -3.55
CA LEU A 15 -12.02 5.13 -3.71
C LEU A 15 -11.30 4.13 -4.62
N GLU A 16 -10.70 4.61 -5.70
CA GLU A 16 -10.02 3.74 -6.67
C GLU A 16 -8.66 3.25 -6.14
N ILE A 17 -7.95 4.07 -5.38
CA ILE A 17 -6.76 3.62 -4.61
C ILE A 17 -7.16 2.51 -3.65
N GLY A 18 -8.17 2.75 -2.81
CA GLY A 18 -8.65 1.77 -1.82
C GLY A 18 -9.01 0.44 -2.49
N LYS A 19 -9.82 0.50 -3.56
CA LYS A 19 -10.22 -0.69 -4.31
C LYS A 19 -9.03 -1.48 -4.87
N ARG A 20 -8.08 -0.84 -5.56
CA ARG A 20 -6.93 -1.57 -6.15
C ARG A 20 -6.02 -2.16 -5.08
N MET A 21 -5.82 -1.42 -4.00
CA MET A 21 -5.04 -1.86 -2.85
C MET A 21 -5.65 -3.10 -2.21
N ASP A 22 -6.95 -3.06 -1.91
CA ASP A 22 -7.68 -4.13 -1.21
C ASP A 22 -7.93 -5.35 -2.09
N ASP A 23 -8.33 -5.17 -3.35
CA ASP A 23 -8.72 -6.27 -4.23
C ASP A 23 -7.52 -7.12 -4.68
N SER A 24 -6.34 -6.50 -4.81
CA SER A 24 -5.22 -7.15 -5.50
C SER A 24 -3.85 -6.93 -4.86
N ILE A 25 -3.48 -5.70 -4.51
CA ILE A 25 -2.08 -5.41 -4.15
C ILE A 25 -1.76 -5.98 -2.77
N ILE A 26 -2.56 -5.65 -1.76
CA ILE A 26 -2.36 -6.12 -0.38
C ILE A 26 -2.45 -7.65 -0.30
N PRO A 27 -3.49 -8.33 -0.82
CA PRO A 27 -3.56 -9.79 -0.80
C PRO A 27 -2.35 -10.45 -1.48
N ASN A 28 -1.89 -9.93 -2.62
CA ASN A 28 -0.74 -10.49 -3.33
C ASN A 28 0.55 -10.34 -2.54
N LYS A 29 0.77 -9.20 -1.85
CA LYS A 29 1.95 -9.02 -0.99
C LYS A 29 1.89 -9.90 0.25
N ILE A 30 0.72 -10.00 0.91
CA ILE A 30 0.52 -10.91 2.06
C ILE A 30 0.86 -12.35 1.66
N ASN A 31 0.32 -12.83 0.54
CA ASN A 31 0.63 -14.17 0.05
C ASN A 31 2.14 -14.34 -0.18
N LYS A 32 2.82 -13.39 -0.84
CA LYS A 32 4.28 -13.45 -1.04
C LYS A 32 5.07 -13.52 0.27
N ILE A 33 4.65 -12.76 1.28
CA ILE A 33 5.28 -12.72 2.60
C ILE A 33 5.12 -14.06 3.34
N PHE A 34 3.91 -14.63 3.34
CA PHE A 34 3.57 -15.78 4.18
C PHE A 34 3.67 -17.15 3.50
N ASN A 35 3.80 -17.22 2.17
CA ASN A 35 3.83 -18.49 1.41
C ASN A 35 4.89 -19.50 1.88
N ASP A 36 5.96 -19.05 2.56
CA ASP A 36 7.07 -19.91 3.01
C ASP A 36 7.28 -19.91 4.54
N ILE A 37 6.30 -19.43 5.31
CA ILE A 37 6.43 -19.31 6.77
C ILE A 37 5.42 -20.21 7.46
N PHE A 38 5.92 -21.27 8.06
CA PHE A 38 5.17 -22.06 9.03
C PHE A 38 5.18 -21.34 10.38
N VAL A 39 4.09 -20.62 10.70
CA VAL A 39 3.86 -20.10 12.04
C VAL A 39 3.52 -21.28 12.94
N LYS A 40 4.52 -21.89 13.58
CA LYS A 40 4.27 -22.84 14.67
C LYS A 40 3.73 -22.05 15.86
N ASP A 41 2.46 -22.27 16.14
CA ASP A 41 1.67 -21.87 17.32
C ASP A 41 2.43 -20.99 18.32
N ASP A 42 2.36 -19.67 18.12
CA ASP A 42 2.98 -18.69 19.00
C ASP A 42 1.88 -18.10 19.90
N SER A 43 1.83 -18.58 21.16
CA SER A 43 0.81 -18.26 22.16
C SER A 43 0.63 -16.75 22.45
N LYS A 44 1.58 -15.92 21.99
CA LYS A 44 1.47 -14.45 21.94
C LYS A 44 1.84 -13.98 20.54
N SER A 45 0.83 -13.77 19.70
CA SER A 45 1.01 -13.30 18.32
C SER A 45 1.83 -11.99 18.31
N PRO A 46 3.09 -12.02 17.84
CA PRO A 46 3.96 -10.84 17.81
C PRO A 46 3.42 -9.75 16.87
N PHE A 47 2.51 -10.13 15.98
CA PHE A 47 1.80 -9.23 15.07
C PHE A 47 0.83 -8.30 15.78
N ARG A 48 0.25 -8.69 16.93
CA ARG A 48 -0.70 -7.83 17.67
C ARG A 48 -0.07 -6.51 18.09
N ASN A 49 1.19 -6.53 18.48
CA ASN A 49 1.91 -5.33 18.92
C ASN A 49 2.20 -4.39 17.74
N VAL A 50 2.57 -4.97 16.59
CA VAL A 50 2.77 -4.20 15.35
C VAL A 50 1.46 -3.61 14.87
N LEU A 51 0.37 -4.40 14.92
CA LEU A 51 -0.96 -3.95 14.56
C LEU A 51 -1.42 -2.81 15.46
N ALA A 52 -1.25 -2.94 16.78
CA ALA A 52 -1.61 -1.89 17.73
C ALA A 52 -0.88 -0.58 17.42
N ALA A 53 0.45 -0.64 17.18
CA ALA A 53 1.23 0.52 16.77
C ALA A 53 0.77 1.11 15.42
N ALA A 54 0.43 0.26 14.45
CA ALA A 54 0.00 0.69 13.13
C ALA A 54 -1.40 1.34 13.12
N THR A 55 -2.26 0.97 14.06
CA THR A 55 -3.61 1.54 14.20
C THR A 55 -3.67 2.77 15.10
N GLU A 56 -2.56 3.17 15.72
CA GLU A 56 -2.51 4.41 16.50
C GLU A 56 -2.70 5.63 15.58
N PRO A 57 -3.62 6.55 15.93
CA PRO A 57 -3.86 7.74 15.12
C PRO A 57 -2.58 8.57 14.95
N GLY A 58 -2.28 8.96 13.70
CA GLY A 58 -1.11 9.76 13.38
C GLY A 58 0.21 8.98 13.29
N THR A 59 0.19 7.66 13.46
CA THR A 59 1.38 6.84 13.22
C THR A 59 1.79 6.92 11.75
N SER A 60 3.06 7.27 11.51
CA SER A 60 3.63 7.29 10.17
C SER A 60 4.13 5.90 9.75
N ILE A 61 4.20 5.68 8.44
CA ILE A 61 4.79 4.46 7.87
C ILE A 61 6.22 4.22 8.40
N GLU A 62 7.01 5.28 8.57
CA GLU A 62 8.37 5.17 9.11
C GLU A 62 8.39 4.70 10.56
N VAL A 63 7.43 5.14 11.39
CA VAL A 63 7.28 4.64 12.77
C VAL A 63 6.98 3.15 12.78
N ILE A 64 6.09 2.66 11.90
CA ILE A 64 5.77 1.23 11.79
C ILE A 64 7.01 0.43 11.36
N LYS A 65 7.73 0.90 10.32
CA LYS A 65 8.97 0.25 9.86
C LYS A 65 10.02 0.18 10.97
N ASN A 66 10.21 1.28 11.70
CA ASN A 66 11.15 1.32 12.83
C ASN A 66 10.71 0.42 13.98
N TYR A 67 9.41 0.34 14.26
CA TYR A 67 8.89 -0.58 15.27
C TYR A 67 9.22 -2.04 14.91
N ILE A 68 9.00 -2.45 13.66
CA ILE A 68 9.34 -3.80 13.20
C ILE A 68 10.84 -4.06 13.27
N ARG A 69 11.68 -3.12 12.81
CA ARG A 69 13.15 -3.23 12.93
C ARG A 69 13.59 -3.38 14.39
N TYR A 70 12.97 -2.63 15.31
CA TYR A 70 13.22 -2.75 16.73
C TYR A 70 12.84 -4.12 17.30
N GLN A 71 11.74 -4.72 16.85
CA GLN A 71 11.35 -6.08 17.25
C GLN A 71 12.43 -7.11 16.90
N VAL A 72 13.19 -6.93 15.82
CA VAL A 72 14.29 -7.86 15.45
C VAL A 72 15.44 -7.81 16.46
N GLY A 73 15.80 -6.62 16.93
CA GLY A 73 16.96 -6.40 17.80
C GLY A 73 16.69 -6.58 19.30
N ARG A 74 15.42 -6.68 19.71
CA ARG A 74 15.04 -6.73 21.12
C ARG A 74 15.27 -8.13 21.72
N SER A 75 15.81 -8.16 22.95
CA SER A 75 15.88 -9.39 23.74
C SER A 75 14.47 -9.94 24.03
N GLY A 76 14.25 -11.23 23.77
CA GLY A 76 12.95 -11.89 23.94
C GLY A 76 11.92 -11.63 22.83
N SER A 77 12.35 -11.09 21.68
CA SER A 77 11.52 -10.99 20.48
C SER A 77 11.07 -12.37 19.99
N SER A 78 9.87 -12.49 19.43
CA SER A 78 9.47 -13.72 18.74
C SER A 78 10.41 -14.06 17.59
N GLU A 79 10.74 -15.35 17.46
CA GLU A 79 11.66 -15.89 16.45
C GLU A 79 11.17 -15.66 15.01
N ILE A 80 9.87 -15.45 14.81
CA ILE A 80 9.33 -15.17 13.48
C ILE A 80 9.97 -13.94 12.85
N TRP A 81 10.28 -12.91 13.63
CA TRP A 81 10.91 -11.69 13.13
C TRP A 81 12.33 -11.92 12.61
N LYS A 82 13.00 -12.98 13.08
CA LYS A 82 14.37 -13.35 12.71
C LYS A 82 14.43 -14.51 11.72
N THR A 83 13.27 -15.08 11.39
CA THR A 83 13.18 -16.25 10.51
C THR A 83 13.67 -15.88 9.12
N LYS A 84 14.68 -16.61 8.64
CA LYS A 84 15.24 -16.45 7.30
C LYS A 84 14.43 -17.29 6.33
N LYS A 85 13.92 -16.69 5.26
CA LYS A 85 13.20 -17.42 4.22
C LYS A 85 14.18 -18.13 3.29
N GLU A 86 13.89 -19.39 3.00
CA GLU A 86 14.75 -20.23 2.15
C GLU A 86 14.85 -19.67 0.73
N LYS A 87 13.75 -19.11 0.22
CA LYS A 87 13.61 -18.67 -1.18
C LYS A 87 14.51 -17.50 -1.58
N ASN A 88 14.71 -16.53 -0.69
CA ASN A 88 15.45 -15.28 -0.99
C ASN A 88 16.55 -14.97 0.03
N GLY A 89 16.69 -15.79 1.07
CA GLY A 89 17.66 -15.57 2.13
C GLY A 89 17.42 -14.32 2.98
N LYS A 90 16.29 -13.63 2.81
CA LYS A 90 15.94 -12.45 3.62
C LYS A 90 15.31 -12.88 4.94
N ILE A 91 15.50 -12.05 5.95
CA ILE A 91 14.80 -12.18 7.23
C ILE A 91 13.36 -11.68 7.04
N PHE A 92 12.39 -12.37 7.61
CA PHE A 92 10.97 -12.02 7.51
C PHE A 92 10.68 -10.56 7.82
N ALA A 93 11.22 -10.03 8.93
CA ALA A 93 11.03 -8.61 9.29
C ALA A 93 11.54 -7.64 8.21
N GLN A 94 12.64 -7.98 7.53
CA GLN A 94 13.17 -7.16 6.43
C GLN A 94 12.20 -7.15 5.25
N GLU A 95 11.65 -8.30 4.88
CA GLU A 95 10.70 -8.43 3.77
C GLU A 95 9.39 -7.69 4.08
N VAL A 96 8.89 -7.76 5.32
CA VAL A 96 7.71 -6.97 5.74
C VAL A 96 7.98 -5.47 5.62
N VAL A 97 9.14 -4.98 6.06
CA VAL A 97 9.52 -3.57 5.95
C VAL A 97 9.63 -3.11 4.50
N GLU A 98 10.21 -3.95 3.63
CA GLU A 98 10.29 -3.70 2.19
C GLU A 98 8.89 -3.61 1.56
N HIS A 99 8.01 -4.57 1.83
CA HIS A 99 6.66 -4.55 1.28
C HIS A 99 5.80 -3.40 1.81
N ILE A 100 6.01 -2.95 3.06
CA ILE A 100 5.35 -1.73 3.57
C ILE A 100 5.78 -0.51 2.76
N GLN A 101 7.07 -0.40 2.40
CA GLN A 101 7.53 0.67 1.53
C GLN A 101 6.91 0.56 0.13
N GLU A 102 6.91 -0.63 -0.46
CA GLU A 102 6.32 -0.83 -1.78
C GLU A 102 4.82 -0.50 -1.80
N LEU A 103 4.07 -0.70 -0.70
CA LEU A 103 2.66 -0.31 -0.64
C LEU A 103 2.48 1.21 -0.77
N GLN A 104 3.41 2.00 -0.25
CA GLN A 104 3.41 3.45 -0.46
C GLN A 104 3.66 3.76 -1.95
N ASP A 105 4.69 3.14 -2.53
CA ASP A 105 5.05 3.35 -3.93
C ASP A 105 3.90 2.93 -4.87
N ASP A 106 3.22 1.83 -4.56
CA ASP A 106 2.06 1.33 -5.29
C ASP A 106 0.89 2.33 -5.25
N ALA A 107 0.59 2.92 -4.08
CA ALA A 107 -0.44 3.95 -3.96
C ALA A 107 -0.10 5.23 -4.76
N GLU A 108 1.17 5.64 -4.75
CA GLU A 108 1.64 6.77 -5.57
C GLU A 108 1.52 6.48 -7.06
N ASN A 109 1.83 5.25 -7.49
CA ASN A 109 1.69 4.84 -8.88
C ASN A 109 0.23 4.80 -9.33
N ILE A 110 -0.68 4.29 -8.50
CA ILE A 110 -2.12 4.35 -8.78
C ILE A 110 -2.57 5.79 -8.96
N THR A 111 -2.13 6.70 -8.08
CA THR A 111 -2.47 8.12 -8.17
C THR A 111 -2.01 8.71 -9.52
N LYS A 112 -0.74 8.50 -9.90
CA LYS A 112 -0.19 8.97 -11.18
C LYS A 112 -0.94 8.41 -12.38
N ASP A 113 -1.30 7.13 -12.34
CA ASP A 113 -2.06 6.48 -13.41
C ASP A 113 -3.47 7.08 -13.55
N LEU A 114 -4.13 7.37 -12.43
CA LEU A 114 -5.46 7.99 -12.42
C LEU A 114 -5.42 9.43 -12.91
N GLU A 115 -4.45 10.22 -12.45
CA GLU A 115 -4.24 11.58 -12.94
C GLU A 115 -4.05 11.58 -14.46
N LYS A 116 -3.16 10.71 -14.97
CA LYS A 116 -2.92 10.56 -16.40
C LYS A 116 -4.19 10.18 -17.16
N SER A 117 -4.98 9.25 -16.63
CA SER A 117 -6.26 8.86 -17.23
C SER A 117 -7.26 10.03 -17.28
N ILE A 118 -7.37 10.79 -16.19
CA ILE A 118 -8.25 11.97 -16.11
C ILE A 118 -7.84 13.03 -17.14
N TYR A 119 -6.54 13.36 -17.22
CA TYR A 119 -6.03 14.31 -18.22
C TYR A 119 -6.30 13.85 -19.66
N GLN A 120 -6.17 12.54 -19.94
CA GLN A 120 -6.50 11.99 -21.25
C GLN A 120 -7.98 12.14 -21.59
N THR A 121 -8.88 11.84 -20.64
CA THR A 121 -10.33 12.01 -20.84
C THR A 121 -10.69 13.47 -21.12
N ILE A 122 -10.21 14.41 -20.30
CA ILE A 122 -10.46 15.85 -20.50
C ILE A 122 -9.95 16.33 -21.87
N SER A 123 -8.77 15.87 -22.27
CA SER A 123 -8.19 16.20 -23.58
C SER A 123 -9.05 15.68 -24.73
N LEU A 124 -9.55 14.44 -24.64
CA LEU A 124 -10.43 13.85 -25.65
C LEU A 124 -11.77 14.59 -25.75
N ASP A 125 -12.42 14.90 -24.62
CA ASP A 125 -13.68 15.65 -24.59
C ASP A 125 -13.51 17.05 -25.20
N SER A 126 -12.38 17.70 -24.96
CA SER A 126 -12.09 19.02 -25.54
C SER A 126 -11.91 18.99 -27.06
N ARG A 127 -11.43 17.87 -27.61
CA ARG A 127 -11.26 17.66 -29.06
C ARG A 127 -12.59 17.39 -29.74
N LEU A 128 -13.41 16.49 -29.16
CA LEU A 128 -14.74 16.16 -29.67
C LEU A 128 -15.64 17.41 -29.73
N ASN A 129 -15.63 18.23 -28.67
CA ASN A 129 -16.41 19.49 -28.63
C ASN A 129 -15.94 20.53 -29.66
N LYS A 130 -14.66 20.54 -30.05
CA LYS A 130 -14.16 21.42 -31.13
C LYS A 130 -14.60 20.91 -32.50
N GLU A 131 -14.60 19.61 -32.73
CA GLU A 131 -15.02 19.01 -33.99
C GLU A 131 -16.53 19.18 -34.26
N GLU A 132 -17.37 19.13 -33.22
CA GLU A 132 -18.81 19.40 -33.35
C GLU A 132 -19.12 20.88 -33.65
N LYS A 133 -18.34 21.82 -33.11
CA LYS A 133 -18.47 23.25 -33.42
C LYS A 133 -18.02 23.63 -34.83
N ILE A 134 -17.19 22.81 -35.47
CA ILE A 134 -16.73 23.03 -36.86
C ILE A 134 -17.75 22.47 -37.87
N LYS A 135 -18.64 21.57 -37.43
CA LYS A 135 -19.64 20.90 -38.28
C LYS A 135 -21.03 21.58 -38.27
N ASN A 136 -21.25 22.57 -37.41
CA ASN A 136 -22.46 23.40 -37.34
C ASN A 136 -22.14 24.83 -37.77
#